data_AF-A0A0K2U8N1-F1
#
_entry.id   AF-A0A0K2U8N1-F1
#
_cell.length_a   1.000
_cell.length_b   1.000
_cell.length_c   1.000
_cell.angle_alpha   90.00
_cell.angle_beta   90.00
_cell.angle_gamma   90.00
#
_symmetry.space_group_name_H-M   'P 1'
#
loop_
_entity.id
_entity.type
_entity.pdbx_description
1 polymer ?
#
loop_
_entity_poly.entity_id
_entity_poly.type
_entity_poly.pdbx_seq_one_letter_code
_entity_poly.pdbx_strand_id
1 'polypeptide(L)'
;IGVPAPRVTWWKGGTIYDSSDETIRPGVYVNRMIYKDLSRQDLNTQYVCQASNTNRTLPVSRTIKVSLNLKPVSVKILAKPTFISAEKEIEVICQALGGYPPPTLTWWLGSKSLDA
;
A
#
# COMPACT_ATOMS: atom_id res chain seq x y z
N ILE A 1 -13.45 -29.46 10.64
CA ILE A 1 -14.31 -29.14 9.46
C ILE A 1 -15.60 -28.56 10.02
N GLY A 2 -16.05 -27.39 9.53
CA GLY A 2 -17.32 -26.80 9.98
C GLY A 2 -18.51 -27.56 9.43
N VAL A 3 -19.57 -27.70 10.23
CA VAL A 3 -20.87 -28.23 9.79
C VAL A 3 -21.93 -27.16 10.04
N PRO A 4 -22.70 -26.72 9.03
CA PRO A 4 -22.57 -27.02 7.60
C PRO A 4 -21.23 -26.52 7.01
N ALA A 5 -20.95 -26.91 5.77
CA ALA A 5 -19.76 -26.46 5.04
C ALA A 5 -19.64 -24.92 5.05
N PRO A 6 -18.47 -24.36 5.38
CA PRO A 6 -18.29 -22.91 5.40
C PRO A 6 -18.20 -22.34 3.99
N ARG A 7 -18.58 -21.06 3.86
CA ARG A 7 -18.30 -20.22 2.69
C ARG A 7 -17.10 -19.32 2.98
N VAL A 8 -16.21 -19.16 2.01
CA VAL A 8 -15.02 -18.30 2.12
C VAL A 8 -15.21 -17.06 1.25
N THR A 9 -15.18 -15.88 1.86
CA THR A 9 -15.48 -14.61 1.18
C THR A 9 -14.39 -13.59 1.43
N TRP A 10 -14.11 -12.75 0.44
CA TRP A 10 -13.26 -11.58 0.60
C TRP A 10 -14.13 -10.35 0.83
N TRP A 11 -13.69 -9.49 1.74
CA TRP A 11 -14.36 -8.26 2.12
C TRP A 11 -13.41 -7.07 1.95
N LYS A 12 -13.94 -5.94 1.49
CA LYS A 12 -13.26 -4.64 1.40
C LYS A 12 -14.16 -3.59 2.02
N GLY A 13 -13.67 -2.85 3.02
CA GLY A 13 -14.43 -1.78 3.67
C GLY A 13 -15.77 -2.24 4.28
N GLY A 14 -15.85 -3.48 4.79
CA GLY A 14 -17.08 -4.03 5.36
C GLY A 14 -18.12 -4.51 4.35
N THR A 15 -17.81 -4.50 3.05
CA THR A 15 -18.66 -5.07 1.99
C THR A 15 -18.01 -6.29 1.36
N ILE A 16 -18.82 -7.23 0.85
CA ILE A 16 -18.31 -8.40 0.11
C ILE A 16 -17.67 -7.90 -1.18
N TYR A 17 -16.38 -8.17 -1.31
CA TYR A 17 -15.60 -7.89 -2.50
C TYR A 17 -15.64 -9.09 -3.46
N ASP A 18 -15.52 -10.30 -2.93
CA ASP A 18 -15.58 -11.53 -3.72
C ASP A 18 -16.17 -12.68 -2.91
N SER A 19 -17.04 -13.47 -3.54
CA SER A 19 -17.70 -14.63 -2.98
C SER A 19 -17.62 -15.87 -3.87
N SER A 20 -16.71 -15.90 -4.86
CA SER A 20 -16.48 -17.09 -5.69
C SER A 20 -15.53 -18.09 -5.01
N ASP A 21 -15.96 -18.68 -3.89
CA ASP A 21 -15.22 -19.78 -3.27
C ASP A 21 -15.37 -21.10 -4.02
N GLU A 22 -14.31 -21.91 -3.95
CA GLU A 22 -14.22 -23.24 -4.50
C GLU A 22 -13.90 -24.27 -3.41
N THR A 23 -14.49 -25.46 -3.54
CA THR A 23 -14.10 -26.62 -2.72
C THR A 23 -13.06 -27.42 -3.48
N ILE A 24 -11.80 -27.37 -3.03
CA ILE A 24 -10.71 -28.08 -3.71
C ILE A 24 -10.75 -29.57 -3.37
N ARG A 25 -11.05 -29.91 -2.11
CA ARG A 25 -11.21 -31.28 -1.59
C ARG A 25 -12.17 -31.26 -0.39
N PRO A 26 -12.73 -32.41 0.04
CA PRO A 26 -13.57 -32.46 1.23
C PRO A 26 -12.89 -31.80 2.45
N GLY A 27 -13.54 -30.79 3.03
CA GLY A 27 -13.01 -30.04 4.17
C GLY A 27 -12.02 -28.91 3.84
N VAL A 28 -11.70 -28.68 2.56
CA VAL A 28 -10.77 -27.63 2.09
C VAL A 28 -11.49 -26.69 1.12
N TYR A 29 -11.71 -25.46 1.59
CA TYR A 29 -12.42 -24.39 0.88
C TYR A 29 -11.46 -23.24 0.65
N VAL A 30 -11.42 -22.70 -0.56
CA VAL A 30 -10.48 -21.65 -0.96
C VAL A 30 -11.21 -20.58 -1.74
N ASN A 31 -10.86 -19.33 -1.49
CA ASN A 31 -11.26 -18.21 -2.33
C ASN A 31 -10.00 -17.45 -2.77
N ARG A 32 -9.71 -17.47 -4.08
CA ARG A 32 -8.51 -16.86 -4.67
C ARG A 32 -8.85 -15.50 -5.28
N MET A 33 -8.60 -14.44 -4.53
CA MET A 33 -8.77 -13.07 -5.03
C MET A 33 -7.54 -12.62 -5.81
N ILE A 34 -7.76 -12.16 -7.05
CA ILE A 34 -6.73 -11.56 -7.91
C ILE A 34 -7.08 -10.10 -8.14
N TYR A 35 -6.23 -9.19 -7.66
CA TYR A 35 -6.36 -7.75 -7.88
C TYR A 35 -5.40 -7.30 -8.98
N LYS A 36 -5.93 -6.86 -10.14
CA LYS A 36 -5.10 -6.58 -11.33
C LYS A 36 -4.60 -5.14 -11.41
N ASP A 37 -5.41 -4.17 -10.97
CA ASP A 37 -5.15 -2.74 -11.23
C ASP A 37 -4.91 -1.97 -9.93
N LEU A 38 -3.76 -2.21 -9.28
CA LEU A 38 -3.35 -1.47 -8.08
C LEU A 38 -3.10 0.00 -8.41
N SER A 39 -3.78 0.87 -7.67
CA SER A 39 -3.62 2.32 -7.76
C SER A 39 -2.95 2.88 -6.50
N ARG A 40 -2.50 4.14 -6.55
CA ARG A 40 -1.97 4.85 -5.37
C ARG A 40 -2.98 4.91 -4.21
N GLN A 41 -4.27 4.93 -4.52
CA GLN A 41 -5.35 5.00 -3.55
C GLN A 41 -5.50 3.68 -2.77
N ASP A 42 -4.94 2.58 -3.28
CA ASP A 42 -4.98 1.29 -2.62
C ASP A 42 -3.91 1.13 -1.53
N LEU A 43 -3.02 2.12 -1.34
CA LEU A 43 -2.06 2.09 -0.25
C LEU A 43 -2.80 2.02 1.10
N ASN A 44 -2.40 1.08 1.95
CA ASN A 44 -3.03 0.80 3.24
C ASN A 44 -4.45 0.24 3.19
N THR A 45 -5.02 -0.03 2.01
CA THR A 45 -6.30 -0.73 1.88
C THR A 45 -6.24 -2.09 2.56
N GLN A 46 -7.30 -2.44 3.28
CA GLN A 46 -7.42 -3.72 3.96
C GLN A 46 -8.43 -4.62 3.25
N TYR A 47 -8.05 -5.87 3.05
CA TYR A 47 -8.95 -6.94 2.63
C TYR A 47 -9.07 -7.96 3.75
N VAL A 48 -10.27 -8.48 3.94
CA VAL A 48 -10.54 -9.49 4.97
C VAL A 48 -11.03 -10.74 4.30
N CYS A 49 -10.30 -11.84 4.46
CA CYS A 49 -10.79 -13.17 4.12
C CYS A 49 -11.61 -13.69 5.30
N GLN A 50 -12.85 -14.07 5.06
CA GLN A 50 -13.80 -14.47 6.08
C GLN A 50 -14.41 -15.83 5.75
N ALA A 51 -14.31 -16.77 6.69
CA ALA A 51 -14.97 -18.07 6.63
C ALA A 51 -16.19 -18.10 7.56
N SER A 52 -17.36 -18.45 7.03
CA SER A 52 -18.60 -18.53 7.80
C SER A 52 -19.40 -19.77 7.43
N ASN A 53 -19.87 -20.53 8.42
CA ASN A 53 -20.75 -21.69 8.25
C ASN A 53 -22.22 -21.37 8.58
N THR A 54 -22.49 -20.54 9.59
CA THR A 54 -23.83 -20.18 10.03
C THR A 54 -23.85 -18.74 10.55
N ASN A 55 -25.05 -18.16 10.62
CA ASN A 55 -25.27 -16.84 11.25
C ASN A 55 -25.36 -16.91 12.78
N ARG A 56 -25.13 -18.08 13.40
CA ARG A 56 -25.20 -18.29 14.86
C ARG A 56 -23.84 -18.17 15.53
N THR A 57 -22.76 -18.34 14.78
CA THR A 57 -21.38 -18.29 15.26
C THR A 57 -20.63 -17.15 14.61
N LEU A 58 -19.69 -16.55 15.35
CA LEU A 58 -18.82 -15.54 14.77
C LEU A 58 -17.97 -16.17 13.66
N PRO A 59 -17.85 -15.49 12.51
CA PRO A 59 -17.02 -15.96 11.41
C PRO A 59 -15.55 -15.83 11.77
N VAL A 60 -14.72 -16.71 11.22
CA VAL A 60 -13.27 -16.62 11.37
C VAL A 60 -12.73 -15.76 10.25
N SER A 61 -11.91 -14.76 10.59
CA SER A 61 -11.40 -13.80 9.62
C SER A 61 -9.90 -13.59 9.71
N ARG A 62 -9.27 -13.32 8.56
CA ARG A 62 -7.88 -12.87 8.47
C ARG A 62 -7.80 -11.62 7.60
N THR A 63 -7.12 -10.59 8.12
CA THR A 63 -6.92 -9.34 7.40
C THR A 63 -5.56 -9.30 6.72
N ILE A 64 -5.54 -8.85 5.47
CA ILE A 64 -4.33 -8.48 4.74
C ILE A 64 -4.37 -6.98 4.47
N LYS A 65 -3.20 -6.32 4.55
CA LYS A 65 -3.06 -4.90 4.29
C LYS A 65 -2.19 -4.71 3.06
N VAL A 66 -2.69 -3.94 2.10
CA VAL A 66 -1.95 -3.59 0.89
C VAL A 66 -0.86 -2.58 1.24
N SER A 67 0.38 -2.92 0.88
CA SER A 67 1.53 -2.02 0.94
C SER A 67 2.07 -1.87 -0.47
N LEU A 68 2.34 -0.64 -0.89
CA LEU A 68 2.78 -0.31 -2.26
C LEU A 68 4.11 0.40 -2.23
N ASN A 69 4.91 0.25 -3.28
CA ASN A 69 6.07 1.12 -3.53
C ASN A 69 5.67 2.19 -4.54
N LEU A 70 5.60 3.44 -4.09
CA LEU A 70 5.15 4.59 -4.86
C LEU A 70 6.32 5.54 -5.10
N LYS A 71 6.63 5.79 -6.38
CA LYS A 71 7.56 6.86 -6.76
C LYS A 71 7.01 8.23 -6.33
N PRO A 72 7.86 9.22 -6.01
CA PRO A 72 7.39 10.59 -5.79
C PRO A 72 6.62 11.12 -7.00
N VAL A 73 5.60 11.92 -6.75
CA VAL A 73 4.80 12.60 -7.80
C VAL A 73 5.48 13.89 -8.23
N SER A 74 6.16 14.55 -7.30
CA SER A 74 6.89 15.79 -7.58
C SER A 74 8.13 15.91 -6.70
N VAL A 75 9.18 16.50 -7.25
CA VAL A 75 10.39 16.89 -6.54
C VAL A 75 10.68 18.35 -6.89
N LYS A 76 10.87 19.22 -5.89
CA LYS A 76 11.11 20.66 -6.09
C LYS A 76 12.09 21.20 -5.06
N ILE A 77 12.88 22.18 -5.48
CA ILE A 77 13.69 23.01 -4.57
C ILE A 77 12.83 24.22 -4.16
N LEU A 78 12.53 24.36 -2.87
CA LEU A 78 11.65 25.40 -2.34
C LEU A 78 12.42 26.70 -2.07
N ALA A 79 13.57 26.61 -1.41
CA ALA A 79 14.42 27.74 -1.10
C ALA A 79 15.51 27.85 -2.17
N LYS A 80 15.31 28.76 -3.14
CA LYS A 80 16.30 29.07 -4.17
C LYS A 80 16.67 30.56 -4.08
N PRO A 81 17.80 30.92 -3.44
CA PRO A 81 18.25 32.30 -3.38
C PRO A 81 18.44 32.85 -4.79
N THR A 82 17.94 34.06 -5.06
CA THR A 82 18.14 34.75 -6.34
C THR A 82 19.56 35.31 -6.47
N PHE A 83 20.17 35.66 -5.34
CA PHE A 83 21.54 36.17 -5.25
C PHE A 83 22.28 35.41 -4.16
N ILE A 84 23.54 35.13 -4.42
CA ILE A 84 24.43 34.44 -3.50
C ILE A 84 25.67 35.32 -3.37
N SER A 85 26.10 35.59 -2.14
CA SER A 85 27.35 36.30 -1.88
C SER A 85 28.48 35.29 -1.68
N ALA A 86 29.69 35.64 -2.11
CA ALA A 86 30.87 34.86 -1.80
C ALA A 86 31.02 34.71 -0.27
N GLU A 87 31.51 33.54 0.15
CA GLU A 87 31.80 33.21 1.56
C GLU A 87 30.58 33.19 2.49
N LYS A 88 29.36 33.30 1.96
CA LYS A 88 28.12 33.13 2.72
C LYS A 88 27.50 31.77 2.46
N GLU A 89 27.16 31.09 3.54
CA GLU A 89 26.35 29.86 3.49
C GLU A 89 24.91 30.19 3.09
N ILE A 90 24.30 29.26 2.36
CA ILE A 90 22.88 29.34 1.98
C ILE A 90 22.19 28.05 2.37
N GLU A 91 20.96 28.17 2.84
CA GLU A 91 20.08 27.04 3.05
C GLU A 91 19.27 26.77 1.77
N VAL A 92 19.26 25.51 1.34
CA VAL A 92 18.53 25.05 0.18
C VAL A 92 17.65 23.88 0.61
N ILE A 93 16.35 23.97 0.33
CA ILE A 93 15.39 22.97 0.77
C ILE A 93 14.86 22.21 -0.44
N CYS A 94 15.07 20.90 -0.47
CA CYS A 94 14.47 19.99 -1.45
C CYS A 94 13.28 19.26 -0.82
N GLN A 95 12.15 19.24 -1.54
CA GLN A 95 10.93 18.57 -1.12
C GLN A 95 10.49 17.57 -2.19
N ALA A 96 10.32 16.31 -1.78
CA ALA A 96 9.64 15.28 -2.56
C ALA A 96 8.27 14.95 -1.96
N LEU A 97 7.24 14.87 -2.80
CA LEU A 97 5.87 14.61 -2.38
C LEU A 97 5.33 13.33 -3.02
N GLY A 98 4.49 12.60 -2.27
CA GLY A 98 3.74 11.45 -2.77
C GLY A 98 4.56 10.18 -3.02
N GLY A 99 5.74 10.07 -2.42
CA GLY A 99 6.52 8.82 -2.38
C GLY A 99 6.14 7.96 -1.17
N TYR A 100 6.13 6.64 -1.35
CA TYR A 100 5.99 5.68 -0.25
C TYR A 100 6.80 4.40 -0.51
N PRO A 101 7.65 3.93 0.42
CA PRO A 101 8.10 4.62 1.62
C PRO A 101 8.71 6.01 1.30
N PRO A 102 8.94 6.86 2.31
CA PRO A 102 9.57 8.16 2.09
C PRO A 102 10.87 8.00 1.27
N PRO A 103 11.02 8.75 0.17
CA PRO A 103 12.18 8.61 -0.71
C PRO A 103 13.43 9.19 -0.05
N THR A 104 14.60 8.65 -0.40
CA THR A 104 15.88 9.27 -0.10
C THR A 104 16.14 10.41 -1.07
N LEU A 105 16.48 11.58 -0.56
CA LEU A 105 16.92 12.73 -1.35
C LEU A 105 18.44 12.77 -1.39
N THR A 106 19.00 13.08 -2.56
CA THR A 106 20.42 13.36 -2.70
C THR A 106 20.66 14.69 -3.40
N TRP A 107 21.75 15.36 -3.03
CA TRP A 107 22.15 16.67 -3.53
C TRP A 107 23.31 16.56 -4.51
N TRP A 108 23.17 17.27 -5.63
CA TRP A 108 24.17 17.32 -6.68
C TRP A 108 24.38 18.76 -7.15
N LEU A 109 25.65 19.13 -7.35
CA LEU A 109 26.03 20.38 -7.98
C LEU A 109 26.78 20.06 -9.29
N GLY A 110 26.09 20.23 -10.41
CA GLY A 110 26.58 19.73 -11.70
C GLY A 110 26.73 18.21 -11.67
N SER A 111 27.94 17.71 -11.88
CA SER A 111 28.27 16.28 -11.84
C SER A 111 28.79 15.80 -10.48
N LYS A 112 28.90 16.68 -9.47
CA LYS A 112 29.45 16.35 -8.15
C LYS A 112 28.34 16.08 -7.14
N SER A 113 28.38 14.91 -6.49
CA SER A 113 27.57 14.62 -5.31
C SER A 113 28.01 15.49 -4.13
N LEU A 114 27.04 16.09 -3.43
CA LEU A 114 27.27 16.86 -2.20
C LEU A 114 27.03 16.04 -0.94
N ASP A 115 26.31 14.92 -1.04
CA ASP A 115 26.23 13.93 0.03
C ASP A 115 27.48 13.05 -0.05
N ALA A 116 28.42 13.31 0.86
CA ALA A 116 29.63 12.51 1.10
C ALA A 116 29.62 12.01 2.54
#